data_AF-A0A6N9Q0K3-F1
#
_entry.id   AF-A0A6N9Q0K3-F1
#
_cell.length_a   1.000
_cell.length_b   1.000
_cell.length_c   1.000
_cell.angle_alpha   90.00
_cell.angle_beta   90.00
_cell.angle_gamma   90.00
#
_symmetry.space_group_name_H-M   'P 1'
#
loop_
_entity.id
_entity.type
_entity.pdbx_description
1 polymer ?
#
loop_
_entity_poly.entity_id
_entity_poly.type
_entity_poly.pdbx_seq_one_letter_code
_entity_poly.pdbx_strand_id
1 'polypeptide(L)' 'MKGSDDKGKFILTNREREVFELLVQDKTTREIAKELYISEKTVRNHISNVMQKLNVKGRSQAVVELIRLGELKI' A
#
# COMPACT_ATOMS: atom_id res chain seq x y z
N MET A 1 1.62 -4.15 -31.75
CA MET A 1 2.61 -3.74 -30.73
C MET A 1 2.14 -2.45 -30.02
N LYS A 2 1.85 -2.51 -28.71
CA LYS A 2 2.05 -1.38 -27.78
C LYS A 2 3.13 -1.90 -26.84
N GLY A 3 4.36 -1.44 -26.96
CA GLY A 3 4.74 -0.09 -26.56
C GLY A 3 5.53 -0.28 -25.27
N SER A 4 6.85 -0.38 -25.44
CA SER A 4 7.84 -0.70 -24.44
C SER A 4 7.89 0.37 -23.35
N ASP A 5 7.66 -0.03 -22.10
CA ASP A 5 8.12 0.68 -20.91
C ASP A 5 8.44 -0.38 -19.84
N ASP A 6 9.62 -0.99 -20.01
CA ASP A 6 10.28 -1.80 -19.00
C ASP A 6 10.85 -0.86 -17.92
N LYS A 7 9.95 -0.21 -17.15
CA LYS A 7 10.28 0.45 -15.90
C LYS A 7 9.52 -0.24 -14.78
N GLY A 8 10.19 -1.20 -14.14
CA GLY A 8 9.88 -1.78 -12.82
C GLY A 8 8.40 -1.82 -12.45
N LYS A 9 7.77 -2.98 -12.68
CA LYS A 9 6.37 -3.25 -12.35
C LYS A 9 6.13 -3.11 -10.84
N PHE A 10 5.91 -1.88 -10.36
CA PHE A 10 5.62 -1.62 -8.95
C PHE A 10 4.37 -2.40 -8.54
N ILE A 11 4.46 -3.12 -7.43
CA ILE A 11 3.36 -3.96 -6.91
C ILE A 11 2.24 -3.06 -6.37
N LEU A 12 2.62 -1.90 -5.83
CA LEU A 12 1.71 -0.88 -5.31
C LEU A 12 1.41 0.19 -6.34
N THR A 13 0.14 0.61 -6.38
CA THR A 13 -0.22 1.91 -6.96
C THR A 13 0.25 3.04 -6.04
N ASN A 14 0.31 4.27 -6.56
CA ASN A 14 0.72 5.44 -5.78
C ASN A 14 -0.11 5.60 -4.49
N ARG A 15 -1.44 5.48 -4.57
CA ARG A 15 -2.30 5.60 -3.37
C ARG A 15 -2.12 4.46 -2.39
N GLU A 16 -1.91 3.24 -2.86
CA GLU A 16 -1.62 2.13 -1.96
C GLU A 16 -0.28 2.32 -1.25
N ARG A 17 0.73 2.83 -1.95
CA ARG A 17 2.02 3.17 -1.35
C ARG A 17 1.87 4.21 -0.26
N GLU A 18 1.21 5.34 -0.52
CA GLU A 18 1.01 6.40 0.48
C GLU A 18 0.25 5.88 1.72
N VAL A 19 -0.77 5.04 1.52
CA VAL A 19 -1.49 4.41 2.63
C VAL A 19 -0.55 3.57 3.50
N PHE A 20 0.33 2.77 2.89
CA PHE A 20 1.26 1.93 3.62
C PHE A 20 2.44 2.70 4.23
N GLU A 21 2.92 3.76 3.59
CA GLU A 21 3.93 4.68 4.14
C GLU A 21 3.43 5.36 5.41
N LEU A 22 2.16 5.76 5.45
CA LEU A 22 1.56 6.33 6.64
C LEU A 22 1.29 5.26 7.71
N LEU A 23 0.96 4.04 7.29
CA LEU A 23 0.74 2.92 8.20
C LEU A 23 2.03 2.52 8.94
N VAL A 24 3.19 2.53 8.28
CA VAL A 24 4.48 2.27 8.95
C VAL A 24 4.91 3.40 9.90
N GLN A 25 4.33 4.60 9.77
CA GLN A 25 4.47 5.71 10.72
C GLN A 25 3.51 5.59 11.92
N ASP A 26 2.92 4.41 12.15
CA ASP A 26 1.96 4.12 13.22
C ASP A 26 0.65 4.94 13.15
N LYS A 27 0.32 5.50 11.98
CA LYS A 27 -0.94 6.23 11.80
C LYS A 27 -2.13 5.28 11.74
N THR A 28 -3.19 5.65 12.43
CA THR A 28 -4.48 4.94 12.37
C THR A 28 -5.18 5.14 11.03
N THR A 29 -6.12 4.26 10.65
CA THR A 29 -6.90 4.41 9.41
C THR A 29 -7.66 5.74 9.35
N ARG A 30 -8.03 6.30 10.50
CA ARG A 30 -8.69 7.60 10.63
C ARG A 30 -7.73 8.76 10.35
N GLU A 31 -6.50 8.70 10.85
CA GLU A 31 -5.48 9.71 10.56
C GLU A 31 -5.06 9.68 9.10
N ILE A 32 -4.83 8.48 8.56
CA ILE A 32 -4.51 8.28 7.14
C ILE A 32 -5.63 8.84 6.26
N ALA A 33 -6.89 8.55 6.60
CA ALA A 33 -8.05 9.06 5.87
C ALA A 33 -8.08 10.59 5.85
N LYS A 34 -7.80 11.23 7.00
CA LYS A 34 -7.75 12.69 7.13
C LYS A 34 -6.62 13.30 6.30
N GLU A 35 -5.44 12.69 6.31
CA GLU A 35 -4.24 13.19 5.63
C GLU A 35 -4.32 13.02 4.11
N LEU A 36 -4.92 11.92 3.65
CA LEU A 36 -5.12 11.65 2.22
C LEU A 36 -6.45 12.20 1.68
N TYR A 37 -7.25 12.89 2.50
CA TYR A 37 -8.55 13.45 2.14
C TYR A 37 -9.53 12.42 1.53
N ILE A 38 -9.58 11.22 2.12
CA ILE A 38 -10.46 10.12 1.71
C ILE A 38 -11.22 9.54 2.90
N SER A 39 -12.17 8.63 2.66
CA SER A 39 -12.86 7.95 3.75
C SER A 39 -12.01 6.84 4.39
N GLU A 40 -12.23 6.53 5.67
CA GLU A 40 -11.60 5.36 6.31
C GLU A 40 -11.92 4.05 5.59
N LYS A 41 -13.12 3.94 5.00
CA LYS A 41 -13.51 2.79 4.18
C LYS A 41 -12.61 2.68 2.95
N THR A 42 -12.28 3.80 2.31
CA THR A 42 -11.35 3.85 1.17
C THR A 42 -9.95 3.41 1.59
N VAL A 43 -9.45 3.87 2.74
CA VAL A 43 -8.16 3.41 3.30
C VAL A 43 -8.16 1.88 3.52
N ARG A 44 -9.21 1.34 4.17
CA ARG A 44 -9.35 -0.11 4.39
C ARG A 44 -9.42 -0.90 3.07
N ASN A 45 -10.04 -0.33 2.04
CA ASN A 45 -10.08 -0.94 0.71
C ASN A 45 -8.69 -0.98 0.08
N HIS A 46 -7.90 0.09 0.16
CA HIS A 46 -6.51 0.07 -0.31
C HIS A 46 -5.68 -1.00 0.43
N ILE A 47 -5.80 -1.08 1.76
CA ILE A 47 -5.12 -2.12 2.56
C ILE A 47 -5.55 -3.53 2.10
N SER A 48 -6.86 -3.76 1.93
CA SER A 48 -7.40 -5.04 1.48
C SER A 48 -6.90 -5.44 0.09
N ASN A 49 -6.86 -4.49 -0.85
CA ASN A 49 -6.37 -4.73 -2.20
C ASN A 49 -4.89 -5.11 -2.21
N VAL A 50 -4.07 -4.44 -1.41
CA VAL A 50 -2.65 -4.78 -1.26
C VAL A 50 -2.47 -6.16 -0.64
N MET A 51 -3.23 -6.47 0.41
CA MET A 51 -3.20 -7.80 1.02
C MET A 51 -3.56 -8.89 0.01
N GLN A 52 -4.54 -8.66 -0.87
CA GLN A 52 -4.90 -9.58 -1.95
C GLN A 52 -3.77 -9.71 -2.99
N LYS A 53 -3.17 -8.59 -3.43
CA LYS A 53 -2.05 -8.59 -4.38
C LYS A 53 -0.84 -9.38 -3.87
N LEU A 54 -0.58 -9.29 -2.56
CA LEU A 54 0.52 -9.99 -1.88
C LEU A 54 0.14 -11.41 -1.43
N ASN A 55 -1.14 -11.80 -1.54
CA ASN A 55 -1.67 -13.06 -1.04
C ASN A 55 -1.39 -13.29 0.47
N VAL A 56 -1.55 -12.24 1.28
CA VAL A 56 -1.35 -12.27 2.74
C VAL A 56 -2.64 -12.05 3.51
N LYS A 57 -2.68 -12.50 4.77
CA LYS A 57 -3.91 -12.49 5.59
C LYS A 57 -4.01 -11.30 6.54
N GLY A 58 -2.95 -10.51 6.71
CA GLY A 58 -2.95 -9.37 7.61
C GLY A 58 -2.11 -8.20 7.12
N ARG A 59 -2.48 -6.98 7.55
CA ARG A 59 -1.76 -5.74 7.23
C ARG A 59 -0.30 -5.77 7.68
N SER A 60 0.01 -6.37 8.82
CA SER A 60 1.40 -6.51 9.29
C SER A 60 2.22 -7.43 8.40
N GLN A 61 1.62 -8.52 7.90
CA GLN A 61 2.26 -9.39 6.92
C GLN A 61 2.49 -8.64 5.60
N ALA A 62 1.52 -7.83 5.17
CA ALA A 62 1.67 -6.98 3.99
C ALA A 62 2.83 -5.99 4.14
N VAL A 63 2.96 -5.33 5.29
CA VAL A 63 4.10 -4.43 5.57
C VAL A 63 5.43 -5.17 5.45
N VAL A 64 5.58 -6.32 6.12
CA VAL A 64 6.81 -7.12 6.09
C VAL A 64 7.16 -7.54 4.66
N GLU A 65 6.17 -8.01 3.89
CA GLU A 65 6.40 -8.44 2.51
C GLU A 65 6.78 -7.27 1.60
N LEU A 66 6.17 -6.09 1.77
CA LEU A 66 6.51 -4.90 1.00
C LEU A 66 7.93 -4.39 1.29
N ILE A 67 8.39 -4.50 2.54
CA ILE A 67 9.78 -4.18 2.89
C ILE A 67 10.74 -5.18 2.23
N ARG A 68 10.42 -6.48 2.28
CA ARG A 68 11.20 -7.54 1.64
C ARG A 68 11.31 -7.35 0.13
N LEU A 69 10.24 -6.88 -0.50
CA LEU A 69 10.18 -6.58 -1.93
C LEU A 69 10.84 -5.24 -2.30
N GLY A 70 11.23 -4.43 -1.32
CA GLY A 70 11.83 -3.10 -1.52
C GLY A 70 10.82 -2.01 -1.93
N GLU A 71 9.52 -2.28 -1.80
CA GLU A 71 8.42 -1.34 -2.09
C GLU A 71 8.21 -0.32 -0.96
N LEU A 72 8.57 -0.69 0.28
CA LEU A 72 8.58 0.18 1.45
C LEU A 72 9.96 0.21 2.09
N LYS A 73 10.26 1.32 2.76
CA LYS A 73 11.45 1.49 3.61
C LYS A 73 10.98 1.93 4.99
N ILE A 74 11.59 1.37 6.02
CA ILE A 74 11.43 1.75 7.44
C ILE A 74 12.73 2.36 7.93
#